data_AF-A0A7S2NQ29-F1
#
_entry.id   AF-A0A7S2NQ29-F1
#
_cell.length_a   1.000
_cell.length_b   1.000
_cell.length_c   1.000
_cell.angle_alpha   90.00
_cell.angle_beta   90.00
_cell.angle_gamma   90.00
#
_symmetry.space_group_name_H-M   'P 1'
#
loop_
_entity.id
_entity.type
_entity.pdbx_description
1 polymer ?
#
loop_
_entity_poly.entity_id
_entity_poly.type
_entity_poly.pdbx_seq_one_letter_code
_entity_poly.pdbx_strand_id
1 'polypeptide(L)'
;ALSAMVQSRTRPLVWVGDLNCAPGEIDVSHPEWFLQQCYQGDPVEMRGQPGFTVGERQRFSAILKAGRLVDSYRHLHPAARVPPAGGPYFTWRGHPPVHQPVAKYHGKGMRIDLCLVSEELLPRLEESSILGHSEGRIGFT
;
A
#
# COMPACT_ATOMS: atom_id res chain seq x y z
N ALA A 1 21.23 6.05 4.48
CA ALA A 1 19.99 5.72 3.74
C ALA A 1 19.22 4.65 4.51
N LEU A 2 17.88 4.63 4.42
CA LEU A 2 17.01 3.68 5.13
C LEU A 2 17.42 2.21 4.91
N SER A 3 17.88 1.86 3.70
CA SER A 3 18.40 0.52 3.38
C SER A 3 19.56 0.07 4.29
N ALA A 4 20.47 0.98 4.66
CA ALA A 4 21.61 0.63 5.52
C ALA A 4 21.16 0.38 6.96
N MET A 5 20.18 1.17 7.43
CA MET A 5 19.59 1.02 8.77
C MET A 5 18.89 -0.34 8.94
N VAL A 6 18.10 -0.76 7.93
CA VAL A 6 17.40 -2.05 8.00
C VAL A 6 18.35 -3.24 7.91
N GLN A 7 19.55 -3.06 7.34
CA GLN A 7 20.59 -4.10 7.24
C GLN A 7 21.44 -4.20 8.50
N SER A 8 21.70 -3.10 9.20
CA SER A 8 22.57 -3.09 10.39
C SER A 8 21.84 -3.38 11.71
N ARG A 9 20.53 -3.65 11.65
CA ARG A 9 19.72 -3.94 12.84
C ARG A 9 20.17 -5.25 13.50
N THR A 10 20.17 -5.28 14.83
CA THR A 10 20.49 -6.47 15.63
C THR A 10 19.27 -7.11 16.30
N ARG A 11 18.10 -6.46 16.20
CA ARG A 11 16.82 -6.94 16.72
C ARG A 11 15.82 -7.11 15.58
N PRO A 12 14.82 -7.99 15.76
CA PRO A 12 13.67 -8.04 14.85
C PRO A 12 13.00 -6.67 14.72
N LEU A 13 12.47 -6.38 13.52
CA LEU A 13 11.89 -5.07 13.20
C LEU A 13 10.41 -5.24 12.86
N VAL A 14 9.58 -4.34 13.41
CA VAL A 14 8.23 -4.08 12.95
C VAL A 14 8.19 -2.64 12.47
N TRP A 15 7.80 -2.42 11.22
CA TRP A 15 7.63 -1.10 10.62
C TRP A 15 6.18 -0.93 10.19
N VAL A 16 5.47 -0.03 10.88
CA VAL A 16 4.03 0.20 10.71
C VAL A 16 3.74 1.66 10.43
N GLY A 17 2.73 1.91 9.61
CA GLY A 17 2.14 3.24 9.41
C GLY A 17 1.76 3.47 7.96
N ASP A 18 1.39 4.70 7.64
CA ASP A 18 1.21 5.16 6.27
C ASP A 18 2.58 5.27 5.59
N LEU A 19 2.93 4.27 4.79
CA LEU A 19 4.18 4.21 4.06
C LEU A 19 4.09 4.89 2.69
N ASN A 20 2.91 5.42 2.33
CA ASN A 20 2.64 6.09 1.06
C ASN A 20 3.18 5.32 -0.16
N CYS A 21 3.09 3.99 -0.15
CA CYS A 21 3.50 3.16 -1.28
C CYS A 21 2.68 1.86 -1.31
N ALA A 22 1.87 1.69 -2.36
CA ALA A 22 1.15 0.45 -2.64
C ALA A 22 2.11 -0.52 -3.37
N PRO A 23 2.48 -1.67 -2.76
CA PRO A 23 3.59 -2.50 -3.26
C PRO A 23 3.37 -3.11 -4.64
N GLY A 24 2.14 -3.48 -4.99
CA GLY A 24 1.79 -4.08 -6.28
C GLY A 24 0.40 -3.71 -6.78
N GLU A 25 0.04 -4.18 -7.98
CA GLU A 25 -1.26 -3.89 -8.60
C GLU A 25 -2.44 -4.37 -7.75
N ILE A 26 -2.27 -5.51 -7.06
CA ILE A 26 -3.25 -6.07 -6.12
C ILE A 26 -3.49 -5.18 -4.87
N ASP A 27 -2.68 -4.13 -4.70
CA ASP A 27 -2.74 -3.19 -3.58
C ASP A 27 -3.41 -1.87 -3.96
N VAL A 28 -3.90 -1.77 -5.20
CA VAL A 28 -4.71 -0.64 -5.66
C VAL A 28 -5.97 -1.13 -6.36
N SER A 29 -7.06 -0.40 -6.20
CA SER A 29 -8.36 -0.78 -6.78
C SER A 29 -8.45 -0.67 -8.31
N HIS A 30 -7.64 0.21 -8.92
CA HIS A 30 -7.71 0.55 -10.34
C HIS A 30 -6.29 0.85 -10.86
N PRO A 31 -5.46 -0.19 -11.08
CA PRO A 31 -4.03 -0.01 -11.38
C PRO A 31 -3.80 0.81 -12.65
N GLU A 32 -4.52 0.56 -13.74
CA GLU A 32 -4.37 1.32 -14.99
C GLU A 32 -4.70 2.80 -14.78
N TRP A 33 -5.77 3.09 -14.05
CA TRP A 33 -6.15 4.47 -13.73
C TRP A 33 -5.06 5.17 -12.94
N PHE A 34 -4.49 4.53 -11.91
CA PHE A 34 -3.43 5.12 -11.10
C PHE A 34 -2.13 5.34 -11.88
N LEU A 35 -1.77 4.43 -12.78
CA LEU A 35 -0.60 4.58 -13.65
C LEU A 35 -0.75 5.74 -14.65
N GLN A 36 -1.98 5.99 -15.10
CA GLN A 36 -2.32 7.04 -16.07
C GLN A 36 -2.56 8.43 -15.45
N GLN A 37 -2.22 8.65 -14.18
CA GLN A 37 -2.37 9.97 -13.56
C GLN A 37 -1.29 10.96 -14.04
N CYS A 38 -0.42 11.47 -13.17
CA CYS A 38 0.47 12.58 -13.54
C CYS A 38 1.47 12.20 -14.65
N TYR A 39 1.25 12.66 -15.88
CA TYR A 39 2.13 12.37 -17.03
C TYR A 39 3.44 13.17 -17.05
N GLN A 40 3.53 14.25 -16.28
CA GLN A 40 4.65 15.19 -16.29
C GLN A 40 5.71 14.91 -15.21
N GLY A 41 5.65 13.76 -14.52
CA GLY A 41 6.69 13.37 -13.56
C GLY A 41 8.07 13.20 -14.21
N ASP A 42 9.09 13.73 -13.56
CA ASP A 42 10.51 13.53 -13.86
C ASP A 42 11.24 13.08 -12.57
N PRO A 43 12.06 12.02 -12.59
CA PRO A 43 12.34 11.13 -13.73
C PRO A 43 11.11 10.32 -14.17
N VAL A 44 11.16 9.72 -15.37
CA VAL A 44 10.00 9.07 -16.03
C VAL A 44 9.31 8.02 -15.15
N GLU A 45 10.05 7.32 -14.29
CA GLU A 45 9.53 6.34 -13.34
C GLU A 45 8.67 6.95 -12.22
N MET A 46 8.70 8.27 -12.04
CA MET A 46 7.85 9.02 -11.10
C MET A 46 6.54 9.52 -11.74
N ARG A 47 6.28 9.18 -13.01
CA ARG A 47 4.98 9.42 -13.64
C ARG A 47 3.90 8.49 -13.07
N GLY A 48 2.68 8.98 -13.03
CA GLY A 48 1.51 8.29 -12.46
C GLY A 48 1.06 8.90 -11.13
N GLN A 49 0.27 8.16 -10.37
CA GLN A 49 -0.24 8.61 -9.08
C GLN A 49 0.82 8.42 -7.98
N PRO A 50 1.13 9.47 -7.18
CA PRO A 50 1.94 9.31 -5.97
C PRO A 50 1.41 8.22 -5.05
N GLY A 51 2.32 7.41 -4.53
CA GLY A 51 2.02 6.18 -3.80
C GLY A 51 1.80 4.95 -4.68
N PHE A 52 1.85 5.08 -6.00
CA PHE A 52 1.79 3.96 -6.95
C PHE A 52 2.65 4.16 -8.20
N THR A 53 3.64 5.07 -8.16
CA THR A 53 4.57 5.22 -9.28
C THR A 53 5.52 4.03 -9.39
N VAL A 54 6.08 3.79 -10.58
CA VAL A 54 7.04 2.70 -10.79
C VAL A 54 8.28 2.88 -9.91
N GLY A 55 8.80 4.11 -9.81
CA GLY A 55 10.00 4.42 -9.04
C GLY A 55 9.80 4.24 -7.54
N GLU A 56 8.65 4.64 -6.99
CA GLU A 56 8.31 4.37 -5.59
C GLU A 56 8.31 2.86 -5.30
N ARG A 57 7.59 2.08 -6.11
CA ARG A 57 7.51 0.61 -5.92
C ARG A 57 8.87 -0.08 -6.04
N GLN A 58 9.71 0.34 -6.97
CA GLN A 58 11.07 -0.19 -7.13
C GLN A 58 11.93 0.07 -5.89
N ARG A 59 11.95 1.31 -5.40
CA ARG A 59 12.72 1.68 -4.19
C ARG A 59 12.16 0.99 -2.95
N PHE A 60 10.84 0.91 -2.83
CA PHE A 60 10.18 0.23 -1.72
C PHE A 60 10.54 -1.27 -1.71
N SER A 61 10.43 -1.95 -2.86
CA SER A 61 10.85 -3.35 -3.02
C SER A 61 12.33 -3.57 -2.66
N ALA A 62 13.21 -2.65 -3.05
CA ALA A 62 14.62 -2.71 -2.68
C ALA A 62 14.83 -2.63 -1.15
N ILE A 63 14.08 -1.76 -0.46
CA ILE A 63 14.12 -1.67 1.02
C ILE A 63 13.62 -2.96 1.66
N LEU A 64 12.49 -3.52 1.19
CA LEU A 64 11.96 -4.78 1.71
C LEU A 64 12.96 -5.92 1.59
N LYS A 65 13.56 -6.06 0.39
CA LYS A 65 14.60 -7.06 0.11
C LYS A 65 15.83 -6.86 1.00
N ALA A 66 16.31 -5.63 1.14
CA ALA A 66 17.48 -5.32 1.95
C ALA A 66 17.26 -5.61 3.45
N GLY A 67 16.07 -5.33 3.97
CA GLY A 67 15.73 -5.52 5.38
C GLY A 67 15.21 -6.92 5.74
N ARG A 68 15.03 -7.81 4.73
CA ARG A 68 14.29 -9.07 4.86
C ARG A 68 12.93 -8.84 5.53
N LEU A 69 12.20 -7.86 5.00
CA LEU A 69 10.90 -7.45 5.50
C LEU A 69 9.78 -8.08 4.68
N VAL A 70 8.77 -8.54 5.38
CA VAL A 70 7.58 -9.19 4.84
C VAL A 70 6.36 -8.35 5.20
N ASP A 71 5.51 -8.13 4.21
CA ASP A 71 4.19 -7.54 4.41
C ASP A 71 3.29 -8.54 5.12
N SER A 72 3.01 -8.29 6.41
CA SER A 72 2.24 -9.22 7.25
C SER A 72 0.84 -9.49 6.69
N TYR A 73 0.17 -8.47 6.16
CA TYR A 73 -1.18 -8.61 5.61
C TYR A 73 -1.16 -9.49 4.36
N ARG A 74 -0.24 -9.22 3.42
CA ARG A 74 -0.20 -9.99 2.18
C ARG A 74 0.37 -11.40 2.36
N HIS A 75 1.18 -11.61 3.41
CA HIS A 75 1.64 -12.93 3.84
C HIS A 75 0.47 -13.81 4.30
N LEU A 76 -0.43 -13.27 5.14
CA LEU A 76 -1.60 -14.00 5.64
C LEU A 76 -2.76 -14.05 4.63
N HIS A 77 -2.89 -13.02 3.78
CA HIS A 77 -3.99 -12.84 2.83
C HIS A 77 -3.47 -12.71 1.39
N PRO A 78 -2.91 -13.79 0.81
CA PRO A 78 -2.39 -13.77 -0.54
C PRO A 78 -3.52 -13.45 -1.54
N ALA A 79 -3.22 -12.63 -2.54
CA ALA A 79 -4.16 -12.29 -3.59
C ALA A 79 -3.50 -12.50 -4.96
N ALA A 80 -4.17 -13.23 -5.85
CA ALA A 80 -3.73 -13.45 -7.22
C ALA A 80 -4.28 -12.42 -8.21
N ARG A 81 -5.26 -11.60 -7.79
CA ARG A 81 -5.94 -10.61 -8.61
C ARG A 81 -6.27 -9.37 -7.79
N VAL A 82 -6.49 -8.25 -8.47
CA VAL A 82 -6.97 -7.01 -7.86
C VAL A 82 -8.28 -7.29 -7.10
N PRO A 83 -8.35 -6.98 -5.80
CA PRO A 83 -9.55 -7.24 -5.02
C PRO A 83 -10.66 -6.21 -5.35
N PRO A 84 -11.94 -6.54 -5.10
CA PRO A 84 -13.05 -5.62 -5.37
C PRO A 84 -12.84 -4.25 -4.71
N ALA A 85 -12.99 -3.17 -5.49
CA ALA A 85 -12.82 -1.80 -5.01
C ALA A 85 -13.66 -1.50 -3.76
N GLY A 86 -14.91 -1.96 -3.73
CA GLY A 86 -15.83 -1.79 -2.61
C GLY A 86 -15.59 -2.68 -1.39
N GLY A 87 -14.60 -3.58 -1.39
CA GLY A 87 -14.32 -4.47 -0.25
C GLY A 87 -13.25 -3.94 0.71
N PRO A 88 -13.04 -4.56 1.90
CA PRO A 88 -12.16 -4.07 2.97
C PRO A 88 -10.65 -4.35 2.70
N TYR A 89 -10.17 -4.09 1.50
CA TYR A 89 -8.82 -4.48 1.05
C TYR A 89 -7.82 -3.32 0.96
N PHE A 90 -8.30 -2.09 1.16
CA PHE A 90 -7.55 -0.86 0.97
C PHE A 90 -7.66 -0.01 2.23
N THR A 91 -6.55 0.57 2.66
CA THR A 91 -6.44 1.32 3.92
C THR A 91 -6.69 2.81 3.70
N TRP A 92 -6.40 3.30 2.49
CA TRP A 92 -6.75 4.65 2.04
C TRP A 92 -7.90 4.62 1.04
N ARG A 93 -8.76 5.64 1.11
CA ARG A 93 -9.92 5.85 0.23
C ARG A 93 -9.98 7.28 -0.26
N GLY A 94 -10.23 7.43 -1.56
CA GLY A 94 -10.57 8.72 -2.11
C GLY A 94 -11.85 9.28 -1.50
N HIS A 95 -11.84 10.58 -1.25
CA HIS A 95 -12.95 11.26 -0.61
C HIS A 95 -14.21 11.25 -1.51
N PRO A 96 -15.42 11.04 -0.93
CA PRO A 96 -16.65 11.13 -1.71
C PRO A 96 -16.93 12.56 -2.19
N PRO A 97 -17.76 12.72 -3.24
CA PRO A 97 -18.28 14.03 -3.61
C PRO A 97 -19.15 14.58 -2.46
N VAL A 98 -18.73 15.69 -1.86
CA VAL A 98 -19.50 16.37 -0.79
C VAL A 98 -20.01 17.73 -1.25
N HIS A 99 -19.16 18.51 -1.92
CA HIS A 99 -19.51 19.85 -2.43
C HIS A 99 -19.35 19.99 -3.95
N GLN A 100 -18.90 18.93 -4.63
CA GLN A 100 -18.69 18.92 -6.08
C GLN A 100 -19.41 17.72 -6.70
N PRO A 101 -19.93 17.84 -7.94
CA PRO A 101 -20.63 16.76 -8.62
C PRO A 101 -19.73 15.56 -8.95
N VAL A 102 -18.41 15.77 -9.04
CA VAL A 102 -17.42 14.73 -9.30
C VAL A 102 -16.27 14.87 -8.32
N ALA A 103 -15.87 13.76 -7.70
CA ALA A 103 -14.65 13.66 -6.91
C ALA A 103 -13.67 12.72 -7.60
N LYS A 104 -12.51 13.24 -8.03
CA LYS A 104 -11.51 12.54 -8.86
C LYS A 104 -11.16 11.13 -8.36
N TYR A 105 -11.04 10.99 -7.04
CA TYR A 105 -10.60 9.76 -6.38
C TYR A 105 -11.75 8.91 -5.83
N HIS A 106 -13.00 9.33 -5.99
CA HIS A 106 -14.14 8.60 -5.46
C HIS A 106 -14.20 7.17 -6.02
N GLY A 107 -14.47 6.21 -5.13
CA GLY A 107 -14.44 4.76 -5.45
C GLY A 107 -13.04 4.19 -5.68
N LYS A 108 -11.98 4.98 -5.52
CA LYS A 108 -10.59 4.52 -5.60
C LYS A 108 -10.04 4.25 -4.20
N GLY A 109 -9.30 3.16 -4.08
CA GLY A 109 -8.57 2.77 -2.89
C GLY A 109 -7.14 2.36 -3.18
N MET A 110 -6.29 2.57 -2.18
CA MET A 110 -4.90 2.10 -2.12
C MET A 110 -4.63 1.45 -0.76
N ARG A 111 -3.78 0.44 -0.71
CA ARG A 111 -3.25 -0.14 0.52
C ARG A 111 -1.85 0.41 0.74
N ILE A 112 -1.79 1.52 1.48
CA ILE A 112 -0.55 2.28 1.76
C ILE A 112 -0.20 2.31 3.24
N ASP A 113 -1.13 1.93 4.10
CA ASP A 113 -0.86 1.63 5.51
C ASP A 113 -0.43 0.16 5.59
N LEU A 114 0.83 -0.05 5.95
CA LEU A 114 1.45 -1.37 5.91
C LEU A 114 1.96 -1.73 7.29
N CYS A 115 1.93 -3.03 7.62
CA CYS A 115 2.63 -3.60 8.75
C CYS A 115 3.68 -4.57 8.21
N LEU A 116 4.92 -4.10 8.14
CA LEU A 116 6.06 -4.87 7.68
C LEU A 116 6.77 -5.49 8.88
N VAL A 117 7.02 -6.78 8.83
CA VAL A 117 7.72 -7.51 9.88
C VAL A 117 8.99 -8.12 9.31
N SER A 118 10.06 -8.19 10.10
CA SER A 118 11.21 -8.99 9.69
C SER A 118 10.85 -10.48 9.64
N GLU A 119 11.48 -11.22 8.73
CA GLU A 119 11.23 -12.67 8.57
C GLU A 119 11.36 -13.47 9.87
N GLU A 120 12.20 -13.02 10.80
CA GLU A 120 12.38 -13.66 12.12
C GLU A 120 11.10 -13.66 12.98
N LEU A 121 10.14 -12.78 12.69
CA LEU A 121 8.87 -12.67 13.41
C LEU A 121 7.74 -13.50 12.78
N LEU A 122 7.92 -14.06 11.57
CA LEU A 122 6.86 -14.82 10.91
C LEU A 122 6.31 -16.00 11.73
N PRO A 123 7.12 -16.77 12.50
CA PRO A 123 6.59 -17.84 13.34
C PRO A 123 5.69 -17.37 14.49
N ARG A 124 5.63 -16.05 14.75
CA ARG A 124 4.79 -15.43 15.79
C ARG A 124 3.66 -14.57 15.20
N LEU A 125 3.53 -14.54 13.87
CA LEU A 125 2.52 -13.77 13.19
C LEU A 125 1.21 -14.56 13.20
N GLU A 126 0.26 -14.13 14.02
CA GLU A 126 -1.05 -14.79 14.16
C GLU A 126 -2.12 -14.15 13.26
N GLU A 127 -2.18 -12.81 13.23
CA GLU A 127 -3.23 -12.07 12.52
C GLU A 127 -2.70 -10.74 11.95
N SER A 128 -3.26 -10.32 10.82
CA SER A 128 -3.12 -8.98 10.25
C SER A 128 -4.40 -8.66 9.48
N SER A 129 -5.12 -7.63 9.91
CA SER A 129 -6.50 -7.36 9.45
C SER A 129 -6.67 -5.88 9.12
N ILE A 130 -7.43 -5.58 8.07
CA ILE A 130 -7.86 -4.22 7.72
C ILE A 130 -9.26 -4.01 8.30
N LEU A 131 -9.39 -3.06 9.24
CA LEU A 131 -10.64 -2.81 9.97
C LEU A 131 -11.60 -1.83 9.27
N GLY A 132 -11.21 -1.27 8.12
CA GLY A 132 -12.01 -0.34 7.34
C GLY A 132 -13.03 -1.03 6.44
N HIS A 133 -14.31 -0.67 6.55
CA HIS A 133 -15.39 -1.32 5.81
C HIS A 133 -15.83 -0.50 4.57
N SER A 134 -15.56 -1.07 3.39
CA SER A 134 -16.19 -0.79 2.09
C SER A 134 -16.18 0.66 1.56
N GLU A 135 -16.55 0.84 0.28
CA GLU A 135 -16.77 2.16 -0.35
C GLU A 135 -17.74 3.05 0.45
N GLY A 136 -18.70 2.45 1.16
CA GLY A 136 -19.70 3.16 1.93
C GLY A 136 -19.23 3.70 3.29
N ARG A 137 -17.98 3.43 3.71
CA ARG A 137 -17.44 3.83 5.03
C ARG A 137 -18.32 3.38 6.22
N ILE A 138 -19.04 2.27 6.09
CA ILE A 138 -19.95 1.76 7.14
C ILE A 138 -19.13 1.42 8.40
N GLY A 139 -19.31 2.13 9.51
CA GLY A 139 -18.56 1.86 10.76
C GLY A 139 -17.30 2.71 10.97
N PHE A 140 -17.06 3.74 10.15
CA PHE A 140 -16.30 4.91 10.60
C PHE A 140 -17.26 5.86 11.35
N THR A 141 -17.60 5.50 12.58
CA THR A 141 -18.28 6.37 13.55
C THR A 141 -17.29 6.85 14.59
#